data_AF-A0A317FQX0-F1
#
_entry.id   AF-A0A317FQX0-F1
#
_cell.length_a   1.000
_cell.length_b   1.000
_cell.length_c   1.000
_cell.angle_alpha   90.00
_cell.angle_beta   90.00
_cell.angle_gamma   90.00
#
_symmetry.space_group_name_H-M   'P 1'
#
loop_
_entity.id
_entity.type
_entity.pdbx_description
1 polymer ?
#
loop_
_entity_poly.entity_id
_entity_poly.type
_entity_poly.pdbx_seq_one_letter_code
_entity_poly.pdbx_strand_id
1 'polypeptide(L)'
;MDFEFIRPAILWLLLPALGLFFIAMLKKKKAQSAPLIAPHLAQFVMSESNNQARQPLWLVALFCSLAIIFSAGPSFEEKQVPVFQSKSARVIVMDMSYSMYSTDIAPNRLMQSRFKALDMIELFKEGDTALVAYAGTAYAISPLTNDATTLANLIPSLSPEIMPDKGSNVLAGLDMAQELLTQAGYLDGDIILITDGIEQQQQSDISGFTNSSQYRLNIYGIGTEQGAPIKLPEGGFLKDNYGQIVVPTLNGSLLKGIAKNSGGQYANYQPSNSDIAIFSPQANSEILKSEKPNLALWRIDAGIYGLLILLPLALYLFRRSAFIGAVLLLSFLPQQNAHAVELPTLFKNTDQRALEAYNNQEYQQAAQAKSNALKGAALYQQGQFEGALNEFSQDKSATGYYNYGNALAKAGQLEAAINAYKQAQSLHSDFTQAADNQALVEQLLKQQQDQENQQGNDSQNQDDQSQDDADKSKQDQQKNGDKNNADKSEDNSQNSEEQQSGEPSEQSKDQQSQSGEQSDEQNQPDMQAQSQNQQDENKDDDSKPQQDEQQSQPNQMNEQPPSDEQKQQAQQQAMQAQAAELTNEEKEKAQQLNQLLRKVPDDPAILLRNKMQLEAQKRQYQRRPTGVEKSW
;
A
#
# COMPACT_ATOMS: atom_id res chain seq x y z
N MET A 1 -29.75 12.10 25.85
CA MET A 1 -29.74 13.42 25.18
C MET A 1 -28.38 13.98 25.51
N ASP A 2 -27.40 13.51 24.76
CA ASP A 2 -26.02 13.59 25.17
C ASP A 2 -25.45 14.78 24.43
N PHE A 3 -25.22 15.86 25.18
CA PHE A 3 -24.84 17.15 24.64
C PHE A 3 -23.33 17.25 24.51
N GLU A 4 -22.86 17.57 23.32
CA GLU A 4 -21.44 17.80 23.06
C GLU A 4 -21.25 18.83 21.95
N PHE A 5 -20.06 19.44 21.91
CA PHE A 5 -19.63 20.28 20.80
C PHE A 5 -18.84 19.44 19.81
N ILE A 6 -19.24 19.43 18.54
CA ILE A 6 -18.54 18.72 17.45
C ILE A 6 -17.11 19.27 17.26
N ARG A 7 -16.88 20.55 17.61
CA ARG A 7 -15.60 21.25 17.43
C ARG A 7 -15.21 22.01 18.71
N PRO A 8 -14.88 21.31 19.83
CA PRO A 8 -14.67 21.95 21.12
C PRO A 8 -13.49 22.92 21.12
N ALA A 9 -12.49 22.69 20.25
CA ALA A 9 -11.34 23.57 20.08
C ALA A 9 -11.70 25.01 19.69
N ILE A 10 -12.87 25.24 19.06
CA ILE A 10 -13.31 26.60 18.68
C ILE A 10 -13.65 27.45 19.91
N LEU A 11 -14.01 26.84 21.04
CA LEU A 11 -14.32 27.56 22.29
C LEU A 11 -13.12 28.32 22.86
N TRP A 12 -11.88 27.93 22.54
CA TRP A 12 -10.68 28.68 22.92
C TRP A 12 -10.66 30.13 22.39
N LEU A 13 -11.40 30.42 21.32
CA LEU A 13 -11.58 31.78 20.78
C LEU A 13 -12.34 32.73 21.73
N LEU A 14 -13.01 32.22 22.77
CA LEU A 14 -13.63 33.07 23.80
C LEU A 14 -12.58 33.87 24.59
N LEU A 15 -11.37 33.34 24.81
CA LEU A 15 -10.30 34.03 25.52
C LEU A 15 -9.83 35.32 24.81
N PRO A 16 -9.41 35.29 23.52
CA PRO A 16 -9.06 36.52 22.81
C PRO A 16 -10.26 37.45 22.62
N ALA A 17 -11.49 36.94 22.45
CA ALA A 17 -12.69 37.77 22.37
C ALA A 17 -12.95 38.56 23.66
N LEU A 18 -12.83 37.92 24.83
CA LEU A 18 -12.90 38.54 26.15
C LEU A 18 -11.78 39.58 26.35
N GLY A 19 -10.55 39.25 25.95
CA GLY A 19 -9.41 40.18 26.01
C GLY A 19 -9.64 41.45 25.19
N LEU A 20 -10.10 41.31 23.93
CA LEU A 20 -10.43 42.44 23.06
C LEU A 20 -11.58 43.30 23.64
N PHE A 21 -12.61 42.67 24.20
CA PHE A 21 -13.71 43.38 24.86
C PHE A 21 -13.23 44.20 26.07
N PHE A 22 -12.36 43.62 26.92
CA PHE A 22 -11.81 44.31 28.08
C PHE A 22 -10.91 45.49 27.67
N ILE A 23 -10.05 45.31 26.67
CA ILE A 23 -9.23 46.39 26.10
C ILE A 23 -10.11 47.52 25.54
N ALA A 24 -11.20 47.18 24.83
CA ALA A 24 -12.15 48.17 24.31
C ALA A 24 -12.87 48.94 25.44
N MET A 25 -13.24 48.26 26.54
CA MET A 25 -13.85 48.89 27.71
C MET A 25 -12.88 49.87 28.40
N LEU A 26 -11.62 49.49 28.58
CA LEU A 26 -10.57 50.35 29.16
C LEU A 26 -10.31 51.59 28.29
N LYS A 27 -10.17 51.40 26.97
CA LYS A 27 -10.03 52.52 26.02
C LYS A 27 -11.23 53.46 26.05
N LYS A 28 -12.46 52.94 26.15
CA LYS A 28 -13.68 53.76 26.25
C LYS A 28 -13.71 54.62 27.52
N LYS A 29 -13.30 54.09 28.68
CA LYS A 29 -13.16 54.88 29.92
C LYS A 29 -12.10 55.99 29.78
N LYS A 30 -10.94 55.68 29.19
CA LYS A 30 -9.82 56.64 29.02
C LYS A 30 -10.12 57.73 27.96
N ALA A 31 -11.01 57.46 27.01
CA ALA A 31 -11.49 58.43 26.02
C ALA A 31 -12.59 59.39 26.53
N GLN A 32 -13.04 59.24 27.79
CA GLN A 32 -14.01 60.15 28.43
C GLN A 32 -13.35 61.20 29.34
N SER A 33 -12.02 61.26 29.39
CA SER A 33 -11.28 62.20 30.24
C SER A 33 -11.01 63.54 29.56
N ALA A 34 -11.38 64.62 30.27
CA ALA A 34 -11.06 66.04 30.02
C ALA A 34 -11.56 66.67 28.69
N PRO A 35 -12.50 67.64 28.72
CA PRO A 35 -12.71 68.53 27.59
C PRO A 35 -11.51 69.48 27.46
N LEU A 36 -10.72 69.36 26.38
CA LEU A 36 -9.63 70.29 26.07
C LEU A 36 -10.12 71.69 25.60
N ILE A 37 -11.43 71.96 25.65
CA ILE A 37 -12.07 73.16 25.10
C ILE A 37 -12.96 73.77 26.18
N ALA A 38 -12.84 75.10 26.37
CA ALA A 38 -13.69 75.83 27.30
C ALA A 38 -15.18 75.77 26.86
N PRO A 39 -16.15 75.62 27.80
CA PRO A 39 -17.55 75.33 27.44
C PRO A 39 -18.20 76.30 26.45
N HIS A 40 -17.81 77.58 26.48
CA HIS A 40 -18.36 78.63 25.61
C HIS A 40 -17.88 78.56 24.15
N LEU A 41 -16.77 77.86 23.86
CA LEU A 41 -16.26 77.67 22.49
C LEU A 41 -16.82 76.39 21.83
N ALA A 42 -17.22 75.40 22.64
CA ALA A 42 -17.72 74.12 22.13
C ALA A 42 -18.98 74.28 21.26
N GLN A 43 -19.87 75.22 21.60
CA GLN A 43 -21.15 75.41 20.92
C GLN A 43 -21.02 75.91 19.47
N PHE A 44 -19.93 76.62 19.12
CA PHE A 44 -19.69 77.11 17.76
C PHE A 44 -18.80 76.18 16.92
N VAL A 45 -17.97 75.34 17.55
CA VAL A 45 -17.09 74.39 16.85
C VAL A 45 -17.81 73.06 16.56
N MET A 46 -18.85 72.71 17.32
CA MET A 46 -19.59 71.43 17.20
C MET A 46 -20.98 71.58 16.54
N SER A 47 -21.10 72.42 15.50
CA SER A 47 -22.38 72.57 14.77
C SER A 47 -22.81 71.33 13.96
N GLU A 48 -21.88 70.40 13.69
CA GLU A 48 -22.21 69.05 13.24
C GLU A 48 -21.79 68.03 14.30
N SER A 49 -22.58 67.96 15.37
CA SER A 49 -22.63 66.74 16.18
C SER A 49 -23.31 65.65 15.35
N ASN A 50 -22.53 65.03 14.45
CA ASN A 50 -22.90 63.80 13.78
C ASN A 50 -23.05 62.74 14.87
N ASN A 51 -24.28 62.57 15.33
CA ASN A 51 -24.68 61.70 16.42
C ASN A 51 -24.65 60.25 15.94
N GLN A 52 -23.45 59.79 15.57
CA GLN A 52 -23.15 58.40 15.32
C GLN A 52 -23.47 57.63 16.59
N ALA A 53 -24.65 56.99 16.59
CA ALA A 53 -25.14 56.17 17.69
C ALA A 53 -24.12 55.06 17.98
N ARG A 54 -23.20 55.33 18.92
CA ARG A 54 -22.10 54.43 19.27
C ARG A 54 -22.71 53.15 19.81
N GLN A 55 -22.55 52.07 19.06
CA GLN A 55 -23.09 50.78 19.45
C GLN A 55 -22.56 50.38 20.82
N PRO A 56 -23.41 49.79 21.68
CA PRO A 56 -22.97 49.34 22.97
C PRO A 56 -22.01 48.15 22.77
N LEU A 57 -20.79 48.28 23.30
CA LEU A 57 -19.75 47.24 23.18
C LEU A 57 -20.22 45.86 23.67
N TRP A 58 -21.20 45.79 24.57
CA TRP A 58 -21.78 44.53 25.06
C TRP A 58 -22.54 43.76 23.98
N LEU A 59 -23.17 44.43 22.99
CA LEU A 59 -23.81 43.74 21.85
C LEU A 59 -22.76 43.09 20.93
N VAL A 60 -21.59 43.74 20.76
CA VAL A 60 -20.48 43.19 19.99
C VAL A 60 -19.90 41.95 20.69
N ALA A 61 -19.67 42.04 22.00
CA ALA A 61 -19.23 40.89 22.79
C ALA A 61 -20.24 39.74 22.75
N LEU A 62 -21.54 40.03 22.93
CA LEU A 62 -22.61 39.04 22.85
C LEU A 62 -22.65 38.34 21.49
N PHE A 63 -22.56 39.11 20.39
CA PHE A 63 -22.49 38.56 19.03
C PHE A 63 -21.28 37.64 18.85
N CYS A 64 -20.08 38.07 19.25
CA CYS A 64 -18.86 37.25 19.15
C CYS A 64 -18.96 35.98 20.00
N SER A 65 -19.45 36.06 21.24
CA SER A 65 -19.62 34.89 22.11
C SER A 65 -20.60 33.88 21.54
N LEU A 66 -21.77 34.33 21.05
CA LEU A 66 -22.74 33.46 20.38
C LEU A 66 -22.17 32.84 19.11
N ALA A 67 -21.43 33.62 18.30
CA ALA A 67 -20.80 33.12 17.08
C ALA A 67 -19.78 32.00 17.36
N ILE A 68 -18.98 32.14 18.42
CA ILE A 68 -18.02 31.10 18.82
C ILE A 68 -18.75 29.85 19.33
N ILE A 69 -19.78 30.01 20.17
CA ILE A 69 -20.56 28.88 20.71
C ILE A 69 -21.27 28.11 19.61
N PHE A 70 -21.94 28.80 18.67
CA PHE A 70 -22.61 28.13 17.54
C PHE A 70 -21.60 27.55 16.53
N SER A 71 -20.46 28.19 16.29
CA SER A 71 -19.41 27.65 15.42
C SER A 71 -18.69 26.44 16.01
N ALA A 72 -18.72 26.23 17.34
CA ALA A 72 -18.24 25.01 17.99
C ALA A 72 -19.15 23.79 17.72
N GLY A 73 -20.31 23.99 17.07
CA GLY A 73 -21.21 22.94 16.63
C GLY A 73 -21.87 22.19 17.78
N PRO A 74 -22.73 22.84 18.60
CA PRO A 74 -23.51 22.15 19.60
C PRO A 74 -24.38 21.08 18.94
N SER A 75 -24.35 19.85 19.47
CA SER A 75 -25.19 18.76 19.00
C SER A 75 -26.08 18.21 20.11
N PHE A 76 -27.31 17.87 19.75
CA PHE A 76 -28.34 17.34 20.64
C PHE A 76 -28.93 16.00 20.12
N GLU A 77 -28.63 15.63 18.87
CA GLU A 77 -29.22 14.48 18.18
C GLU A 77 -28.15 13.67 17.46
N GLU A 78 -28.22 12.36 17.63
CA GLU A 78 -27.36 11.38 16.95
C GLU A 78 -28.14 10.76 15.79
N LYS A 79 -27.65 10.98 14.57
CA LYS A 79 -28.16 10.34 13.36
C LYS A 79 -27.34 9.10 13.09
N GLN A 80 -27.98 7.95 13.23
CA GLN A 80 -27.40 6.68 12.81
C GLN A 80 -27.31 6.65 11.29
N VAL A 81 -26.09 6.59 10.75
CA VAL A 81 -25.85 6.42 9.31
C VAL A 81 -25.47 4.96 9.05
N PRO A 82 -26.16 4.28 8.11
CA PRO A 82 -25.85 2.88 7.81
C PRO A 82 -24.50 2.77 7.09
N VAL A 83 -23.49 2.19 7.74
CA VAL A 83 -22.25 1.77 7.10
C VAL A 83 -22.46 0.36 6.56
N PHE A 84 -22.52 0.25 5.24
CA PHE A 84 -22.53 -1.03 4.53
C PHE A 84 -21.07 -1.48 4.37
N GLN A 85 -20.63 -2.42 5.19
CA GLN A 85 -19.43 -3.22 4.92
C GLN A 85 -19.85 -4.50 4.20
N SER A 86 -19.13 -4.90 3.16
CA SER A 86 -19.33 -6.22 2.55
C SER A 86 -18.95 -7.30 3.56
N LYS A 87 -19.96 -8.01 4.09
CA LYS A 87 -19.76 -9.22 4.89
C LYS A 87 -19.38 -10.42 4.01
N SER A 88 -18.35 -10.26 3.20
CA SER A 88 -17.72 -11.34 2.45
C SER A 88 -16.55 -11.89 3.27
N ALA A 89 -16.70 -13.11 3.79
CA ALA A 89 -15.62 -13.82 4.46
C ALA A 89 -14.89 -14.76 3.49
N ARG A 90 -13.57 -14.87 3.67
CA ARG A 90 -12.77 -15.85 2.95
C ARG A 90 -11.60 -16.41 3.74
N VAL A 91 -11.11 -17.57 3.31
CA VAL A 91 -9.92 -18.20 3.85
C VAL A 91 -8.97 -18.53 2.72
N ILE A 92 -7.75 -17.98 2.79
CA ILE A 92 -6.65 -18.42 1.91
C ILE A 92 -5.97 -19.61 2.60
N VAL A 93 -5.95 -20.75 1.93
CA VAL A 93 -5.41 -22.03 2.41
C VAL A 93 -4.19 -22.36 1.57
N MET A 94 -3.00 -22.23 2.15
CA MET A 94 -1.72 -22.38 1.44
C MET A 94 -1.03 -23.72 1.73
N ASP A 95 -0.65 -24.42 0.67
CA ASP A 95 0.14 -25.65 0.73
C ASP A 95 1.59 -25.37 1.17
N MET A 96 2.03 -26.06 2.22
CA MET A 96 3.37 -26.02 2.80
C MET A 96 4.04 -27.40 2.76
N SER A 97 3.65 -28.26 1.82
CA SER A 97 4.34 -29.51 1.54
C SER A 97 5.66 -29.29 0.78
N TYR A 98 6.54 -30.28 0.77
CA TYR A 98 7.83 -30.18 0.10
C TYR A 98 7.74 -30.09 -1.44
N SER A 99 6.62 -30.50 -2.06
CA SER A 99 6.44 -30.37 -3.52
C SER A 99 6.38 -28.91 -3.98
N MET A 100 6.04 -27.99 -3.08
CA MET A 100 6.08 -26.55 -3.30
C MET A 100 7.53 -26.00 -3.47
N TYR A 101 8.57 -26.79 -3.20
CA TYR A 101 9.96 -26.47 -3.58
C TYR A 101 10.37 -26.96 -4.99
N SER A 102 9.42 -27.47 -5.78
CA SER A 102 9.62 -27.65 -7.23
C SER A 102 9.96 -26.31 -7.89
N THR A 103 10.93 -26.33 -8.81
CA THR A 103 11.38 -25.15 -9.58
C THR A 103 10.96 -25.19 -11.05
N ASP A 104 9.78 -25.77 -11.33
CA ASP A 104 9.15 -25.73 -12.66
C ASP A 104 8.55 -24.35 -12.97
N ILE A 105 8.24 -23.58 -11.93
CA ILE A 105 7.97 -22.15 -12.02
C ILE A 105 9.06 -21.45 -11.19
N ALA A 106 9.79 -20.53 -11.82
CA ALA A 106 10.87 -19.82 -11.15
C ALA A 106 10.34 -18.78 -10.13
N PRO A 107 10.98 -18.60 -8.97
CA PRO A 107 12.14 -19.35 -8.49
C PRO A 107 11.76 -20.74 -7.91
N ASN A 108 10.60 -20.85 -7.26
CA ASN A 108 9.93 -22.10 -6.90
C ASN A 108 8.42 -21.86 -6.68
N ARG A 109 7.60 -22.93 -6.65
CA ARG A 109 6.14 -22.82 -6.45
C ARG A 109 5.79 -22.06 -5.17
N LEU A 110 6.42 -22.35 -4.03
CA LEU A 110 6.13 -21.70 -2.75
C LEU A 110 6.30 -20.17 -2.81
N MET A 111 7.40 -19.68 -3.38
CA MET A 111 7.67 -18.25 -3.52
C MET A 111 6.63 -17.58 -4.41
N GLN A 112 6.29 -18.20 -5.54
CA GLN A 112 5.24 -17.69 -6.43
C GLN A 112 3.85 -17.74 -5.78
N SER A 113 3.56 -18.75 -4.95
CA SER A 113 2.34 -18.80 -4.12
C SER A 113 2.29 -17.68 -3.09
N ARG A 114 3.40 -17.34 -2.44
CA ARG A 114 3.49 -16.21 -1.50
C ARG A 114 3.24 -14.88 -2.21
N PHE A 115 3.89 -14.63 -3.35
CA PHE A 115 3.66 -13.41 -4.13
C PHE A 115 2.20 -13.31 -4.58
N LYS A 116 1.64 -14.38 -5.16
CA LYS A 116 0.23 -14.40 -5.57
C LYS A 116 -0.76 -14.28 -4.41
N ALA A 117 -0.42 -14.78 -3.22
CA ALA A 117 -1.20 -14.54 -2.02
C ALA A 117 -1.14 -13.06 -1.58
N LEU A 118 0.01 -12.39 -1.69
CA LEU A 118 0.13 -10.94 -1.45
C LEU A 118 -0.69 -10.13 -2.47
N ASP A 119 -0.60 -10.47 -3.77
CA ASP A 119 -1.41 -9.86 -4.84
C ASP A 119 -2.92 -10.04 -4.56
N MET A 120 -3.33 -11.22 -4.07
CA MET A 120 -4.70 -11.49 -3.64
C MET A 120 -5.12 -10.59 -2.47
N ILE A 121 -4.28 -10.43 -1.44
CA ILE A 121 -4.58 -9.55 -0.30
C ILE A 121 -4.74 -8.08 -0.74
N GLU A 122 -3.90 -7.59 -1.67
CA GLU A 122 -4.05 -6.22 -2.20
C GLU A 122 -5.33 -6.05 -3.05
N LEU A 123 -5.68 -7.08 -3.83
CA LEU A 123 -6.90 -7.10 -4.65
C LEU A 123 -8.18 -7.16 -3.79
N PHE A 124 -8.14 -7.86 -2.65
CA PHE A 124 -9.30 -8.11 -1.79
C PHE A 124 -9.48 -7.02 -0.72
N LYS A 125 -9.66 -5.77 -1.16
CA LYS A 125 -9.76 -4.57 -0.30
C LYS A 125 -10.98 -4.53 0.63
N GLU A 126 -11.95 -5.43 0.46
CA GLU A 126 -13.17 -5.52 1.26
C GLU A 126 -13.44 -6.96 1.70
N GLY A 127 -13.98 -7.10 2.91
CA GLY A 127 -14.27 -8.39 3.53
C GLY A 127 -13.22 -8.82 4.56
N ASP A 128 -13.54 -9.91 5.27
CA ASP A 128 -12.63 -10.52 6.23
C ASP A 128 -11.88 -11.68 5.58
N THR A 129 -10.55 -11.68 5.69
CA THR A 129 -9.70 -12.76 5.20
C THR A 129 -9.00 -13.46 6.36
N ALA A 130 -9.07 -14.79 6.40
CA ALA A 130 -8.26 -15.64 7.24
C ALA A 130 -7.14 -16.31 6.43
N LEU A 131 -6.09 -16.76 7.12
CA LEU A 131 -4.93 -17.40 6.51
C LEU A 131 -4.63 -18.73 7.22
N VAL A 132 -4.65 -19.81 6.44
CA VAL A 132 -4.38 -21.18 6.90
C VAL A 132 -3.17 -21.71 6.13
N ALA A 133 -2.26 -22.38 6.85
CA ALA A 133 -1.19 -23.16 6.27
C ALA A 133 -1.44 -24.64 6.54
N TYR A 134 -1.22 -25.51 5.54
CA TYR A 134 -1.34 -26.95 5.71
C TYR A 134 -0.19 -27.72 5.07
N ALA A 135 0.12 -28.87 5.67
CA ALA A 135 1.05 -29.87 5.15
C ALA A 135 0.46 -31.25 5.53
N GLY A 136 1.12 -32.06 6.37
CA GLY A 136 0.48 -33.25 6.94
C GLY A 136 -0.70 -32.94 7.88
N THR A 137 -0.66 -31.75 8.50
CA THR A 137 -1.73 -31.16 9.31
C THR A 137 -1.89 -29.67 8.99
N ALA A 138 -3.00 -29.05 9.42
CA ALA A 138 -3.33 -27.65 9.13
C ALA A 138 -3.45 -26.79 10.39
N TYR A 139 -3.10 -25.51 10.27
CA TYR A 139 -3.10 -24.53 11.36
C TYR A 139 -3.56 -23.15 10.89
N ALA A 140 -4.30 -22.46 11.75
CA ALA A 140 -4.67 -21.06 11.54
C ALA A 140 -3.46 -20.15 11.80
N ILE A 141 -2.94 -19.54 10.73
CA ILE A 141 -1.89 -18.53 10.80
C ILE A 141 -2.49 -17.23 11.32
N SER A 142 -3.55 -16.75 10.64
CA SER A 142 -4.42 -15.66 11.09
C SER A 142 -5.88 -16.13 11.12
N PRO A 143 -6.66 -15.79 12.16
CA PRO A 143 -8.12 -15.83 12.08
C PRO A 143 -8.63 -14.82 11.06
N LEU A 144 -9.95 -14.78 10.85
CA LEU A 144 -10.61 -13.76 10.02
C LEU A 144 -10.25 -12.35 10.51
N THR A 145 -9.72 -11.54 9.61
CA THR A 145 -9.39 -10.13 9.85
C THR A 145 -9.56 -9.33 8.57
N ASN A 146 -9.90 -8.04 8.72
CA ASN A 146 -9.86 -7.06 7.64
C ASN A 146 -8.49 -6.34 7.53
N ASP A 147 -7.52 -6.67 8.41
CA ASP A 147 -6.18 -6.10 8.37
C ASP A 147 -5.28 -6.84 7.36
N ALA A 148 -5.32 -6.34 6.13
CA ALA A 148 -4.43 -6.75 5.05
C ALA A 148 -2.93 -6.64 5.41
N THR A 149 -2.53 -5.70 6.29
CA THR A 149 -1.12 -5.50 6.64
C THR A 149 -0.59 -6.61 7.54
N THR A 150 -1.40 -7.06 8.51
CA THR A 150 -1.08 -8.25 9.32
C THR A 150 -0.91 -9.49 8.43
N LEU A 151 -1.81 -9.71 7.47
CA LEU A 151 -1.70 -10.84 6.54
C LEU A 151 -0.45 -10.75 5.66
N ALA A 152 -0.17 -9.57 5.10
CA ALA A 152 1.02 -9.32 4.29
C ALA A 152 2.33 -9.54 5.04
N ASN A 153 2.37 -9.24 6.35
CA ASN A 153 3.55 -9.50 7.19
C ASN A 153 3.74 -11.00 7.54
N LEU A 154 2.68 -11.79 7.53
CA LEU A 154 2.73 -13.23 7.90
C LEU A 154 3.05 -14.14 6.71
N ILE A 155 2.54 -13.84 5.51
CA ILE A 155 2.70 -14.66 4.29
C ILE A 155 4.19 -14.97 3.95
N PRO A 156 5.15 -14.00 3.98
CA PRO A 156 6.55 -14.26 3.66
C PRO A 156 7.22 -15.31 4.57
N SER A 157 6.71 -15.48 5.79
CA SER A 157 7.26 -16.41 6.79
C SER A 157 6.77 -17.86 6.64
N LEU A 158 5.81 -18.14 5.75
CA LEU A 158 5.18 -19.45 5.63
C LEU A 158 6.03 -20.44 4.82
N SER A 159 6.61 -21.45 5.46
CA SER A 159 7.43 -22.48 4.80
C SER A 159 7.17 -23.92 5.26
N PRO A 160 7.57 -24.93 4.47
CA PRO A 160 7.56 -26.33 4.88
C PRO A 160 8.31 -26.63 6.18
N GLU A 161 9.37 -25.89 6.54
CA GLU A 161 10.16 -26.11 7.76
C GLU A 161 9.38 -25.78 9.02
N ILE A 162 8.54 -24.73 9.00
CA ILE A 162 7.77 -24.31 10.18
C ILE A 162 6.62 -25.27 10.51
N MET A 163 6.18 -26.09 9.54
CA MET A 163 5.11 -27.06 9.73
C MET A 163 5.55 -28.24 10.61
N PRO A 164 4.80 -28.61 11.67
CA PRO A 164 5.13 -29.76 12.53
C PRO A 164 5.13 -31.09 11.77
N ASP A 165 4.05 -31.38 11.04
CA ASP A 165 3.86 -32.65 10.32
C ASP A 165 4.08 -32.46 8.82
N LYS A 166 4.92 -33.30 8.21
CA LYS A 166 5.21 -33.27 6.76
C LYS A 166 4.18 -34.09 5.98
N GLY A 167 4.03 -33.79 4.69
CA GLY A 167 3.04 -34.38 3.78
C GLY A 167 2.15 -33.31 3.13
N SER A 168 1.11 -33.73 2.41
CA SER A 168 0.04 -32.83 1.93
C SER A 168 -1.32 -33.45 2.23
N ASN A 169 -2.08 -32.83 3.13
CA ASN A 169 -3.40 -33.23 3.58
C ASN A 169 -4.36 -32.06 3.35
N VAL A 170 -4.90 -32.00 2.14
CA VAL A 170 -5.75 -30.89 1.69
C VAL A 170 -7.04 -30.83 2.52
N LEU A 171 -7.61 -31.98 2.87
CA LEU A 171 -8.83 -32.06 3.68
C LEU A 171 -8.65 -31.36 5.05
N ALA A 172 -7.52 -31.56 5.73
CA ALA A 172 -7.25 -30.85 6.98
C ALA A 172 -7.21 -29.32 6.81
N GLY A 173 -6.70 -28.82 5.67
CA GLY A 173 -6.73 -27.40 5.32
C GLY A 173 -8.15 -26.87 5.10
N LEU A 174 -8.99 -27.66 4.43
CA LEU A 174 -10.40 -27.34 4.18
C LEU A 174 -11.25 -27.37 5.46
N ASP A 175 -11.05 -28.37 6.33
CA ASP A 175 -11.71 -28.46 7.64
C ASP A 175 -11.35 -27.28 8.54
N MET A 176 -10.07 -26.88 8.58
CA MET A 176 -9.61 -25.69 9.30
C MET A 176 -10.22 -24.40 8.75
N ALA A 177 -10.35 -24.27 7.43
CA ALA A 177 -11.02 -23.12 6.81
C ALA A 177 -12.51 -23.06 7.16
N GLN A 178 -13.20 -24.21 7.10
CA GLN A 178 -14.61 -24.33 7.52
C GLN A 178 -14.79 -24.02 9.01
N GLU A 179 -13.88 -24.49 9.88
CA GLU A 179 -13.89 -24.21 11.32
C GLU A 179 -13.80 -22.69 11.57
N LEU A 180 -12.85 -21.99 10.94
CA LEU A 180 -12.68 -20.54 11.09
C LEU A 180 -13.90 -19.75 10.61
N LEU A 181 -14.47 -20.08 9.44
CA LEU A 181 -15.68 -19.43 8.91
C LEU A 181 -16.88 -19.64 9.84
N THR A 182 -17.06 -20.88 10.33
CA THR A 182 -18.16 -21.24 11.23
C THR A 182 -18.03 -20.54 12.59
N GLN A 183 -16.82 -20.48 13.16
CA GLN A 183 -16.56 -19.82 14.45
C GLN A 183 -16.77 -18.30 14.39
N ALA A 184 -16.46 -17.68 13.25
CA ALA A 184 -16.74 -16.26 13.01
C ALA A 184 -18.23 -15.97 12.68
N GLY A 185 -19.08 -17.00 12.57
CA GLY A 185 -20.52 -16.86 12.34
C GLY A 185 -20.93 -16.63 10.88
N TYR A 186 -20.03 -16.87 9.93
CA TYR A 186 -20.32 -16.73 8.50
C TYR A 186 -21.03 -17.98 7.97
N LEU A 187 -22.25 -17.80 7.44
CA LEU A 187 -23.07 -18.87 6.86
C LEU A 187 -22.62 -19.26 5.44
N ASP A 188 -22.05 -18.30 4.72
CA ASP A 188 -21.45 -18.43 3.40
C ASP A 188 -20.05 -17.80 3.36
N GLY A 189 -19.28 -18.08 2.31
CA GLY A 189 -17.89 -17.64 2.21
C GLY A 189 -17.09 -18.39 1.15
N ASP A 190 -15.88 -17.88 0.86
CA ASP A 190 -14.95 -18.45 -0.11
C ASP A 190 -13.73 -19.10 0.56
N ILE A 191 -13.45 -20.35 0.23
CA ILE A 191 -12.17 -20.99 0.52
C ILE A 191 -11.33 -20.91 -0.76
N ILE A 192 -10.13 -20.31 -0.69
CA ILE A 192 -9.17 -20.24 -1.79
C ILE A 192 -8.01 -21.16 -1.45
N LEU A 193 -8.01 -22.35 -2.05
CA LEU A 193 -6.95 -23.34 -1.90
C LEU A 193 -5.82 -23.07 -2.91
N ILE A 194 -4.63 -22.71 -2.42
CA ILE A 194 -3.40 -22.58 -3.20
C ILE A 194 -2.59 -23.86 -3.03
N THR A 195 -2.52 -24.68 -4.08
CA THR A 195 -1.87 -26.01 -4.05
C THR A 195 -1.30 -26.42 -5.40
N ASP A 196 -0.35 -27.34 -5.40
CA ASP A 196 0.19 -27.98 -6.60
C ASP A 196 -0.48 -29.32 -6.97
N GLY A 197 -1.40 -29.82 -6.14
CA GLY A 197 -2.14 -31.05 -6.46
C GLY A 197 -3.04 -31.56 -5.34
N ILE A 198 -3.80 -32.61 -5.65
CA ILE A 198 -4.58 -33.38 -4.68
C ILE A 198 -4.26 -34.85 -4.93
N GLU A 199 -3.91 -35.59 -3.88
CA GLU A 199 -3.69 -37.04 -3.99
C GLU A 199 -4.99 -37.76 -4.35
N GLN A 200 -4.91 -38.75 -5.25
CA GLN A 200 -6.09 -39.45 -5.77
C GLN A 200 -6.92 -40.14 -4.68
N GLN A 201 -6.31 -40.52 -3.56
CA GLN A 201 -7.00 -41.11 -2.40
C GLN A 201 -7.91 -40.08 -1.70
N GLN A 202 -7.44 -38.83 -1.56
CA GLN A 202 -8.15 -37.73 -0.89
C GLN A 202 -9.31 -37.16 -1.74
N GLN A 203 -9.34 -37.45 -3.05
CA GLN A 203 -10.38 -36.93 -3.96
C GLN A 203 -11.81 -37.26 -3.49
N SER A 204 -12.02 -38.45 -2.91
CA SER A 204 -13.35 -38.87 -2.46
C SER A 204 -13.81 -38.07 -1.23
N ASP A 205 -12.92 -37.86 -0.24
CA ASP A 205 -13.23 -37.11 0.97
C ASP A 205 -13.42 -35.61 0.69
N ILE A 206 -12.58 -35.02 -0.19
CA ILE A 206 -12.72 -33.62 -0.63
C ILE A 206 -14.01 -33.41 -1.44
N SER A 207 -14.44 -34.43 -2.19
CA SER A 207 -15.76 -34.42 -2.83
C SER A 207 -16.90 -34.54 -1.78
N GLY A 208 -16.69 -35.27 -0.69
CA GLY A 208 -17.60 -35.28 0.46
C GLY A 208 -17.71 -33.90 1.13
N PHE A 209 -16.57 -33.25 1.39
CA PHE A 209 -16.49 -31.89 1.92
C PHE A 209 -17.28 -30.91 1.05
N THR A 210 -16.98 -30.83 -0.25
CA THR A 210 -17.63 -29.85 -1.17
C THR A 210 -19.13 -30.07 -1.37
N ASN A 211 -19.64 -31.30 -1.20
CA ASN A 211 -21.09 -31.57 -1.24
C ASN A 211 -21.81 -31.30 0.11
N SER A 212 -21.08 -31.23 1.23
CA SER A 212 -21.64 -31.04 2.57
C SER A 212 -21.51 -29.62 3.10
N SER A 213 -20.48 -28.89 2.63
CA SER A 213 -20.18 -27.52 3.02
C SER A 213 -21.02 -26.51 2.24
N GLN A 214 -21.36 -25.38 2.88
CA GLN A 214 -22.00 -24.23 2.21
C GLN A 214 -20.97 -23.22 1.67
N TYR A 215 -19.68 -23.45 1.93
CA TYR A 215 -18.58 -22.60 1.49
C TYR A 215 -18.11 -22.98 0.08
N ARG A 216 -17.85 -21.99 -0.77
CA ARG A 216 -17.38 -22.22 -2.15
C ARG A 216 -15.89 -22.51 -2.14
N LEU A 217 -15.49 -23.64 -2.72
CA LEU A 217 -14.08 -24.00 -2.87
C LEU A 217 -13.54 -23.52 -4.22
N ASN A 218 -12.82 -22.40 -4.16
CA ASN A 218 -11.99 -21.91 -5.24
C ASN A 218 -10.61 -22.56 -5.15
N ILE A 219 -10.03 -22.98 -6.29
CA ILE A 219 -8.71 -23.61 -6.33
C ILE A 219 -7.78 -22.84 -7.26
N TYR A 220 -6.65 -22.41 -6.72
CA TYR A 220 -5.54 -21.82 -7.45
C TYR A 220 -4.44 -22.88 -7.58
N GLY A 221 -4.39 -23.53 -8.74
CA GLY A 221 -3.36 -24.50 -9.08
C GLY A 221 -2.03 -23.79 -9.33
N ILE A 222 -0.95 -24.34 -8.78
CA ILE A 222 0.41 -23.87 -9.09
C ILE A 222 1.34 -25.01 -9.50
N GLY A 223 1.98 -24.84 -10.65
CA GLY A 223 2.89 -25.82 -11.23
C GLY A 223 2.57 -26.11 -12.68
N THR A 224 3.26 -27.11 -13.21
CA THR A 224 3.18 -27.57 -14.60
C THR A 224 2.78 -29.05 -14.64
N GLU A 225 2.19 -29.49 -15.75
CA GLU A 225 1.85 -30.90 -15.96
C GLU A 225 3.11 -31.78 -16.11
N GLN A 226 4.22 -31.18 -16.54
CA GLN A 226 5.54 -31.81 -16.68
C GLN A 226 6.25 -31.97 -15.32
N GLY A 227 6.07 -30.99 -14.42
CA GLY A 227 6.75 -30.94 -13.12
C GLY A 227 8.25 -30.65 -13.21
N ALA A 228 8.89 -30.50 -12.04
CA ALA A 228 10.35 -30.45 -11.92
C ALA A 228 10.81 -31.11 -10.61
N PRO A 229 12.06 -31.58 -10.53
CA PRO A 229 12.64 -32.07 -9.27
C PRO A 229 12.55 -31.06 -8.13
N ILE A 230 12.15 -31.54 -6.95
CA ILE A 230 12.10 -30.76 -5.71
C ILE A 230 13.53 -30.52 -5.22
N LYS A 231 13.96 -29.25 -5.16
CA LYS A 231 15.28 -28.87 -4.59
C LYS A 231 15.14 -28.62 -3.10
N LEU A 232 15.98 -29.25 -2.28
CA LEU A 232 15.97 -29.03 -0.83
C LEU A 232 16.82 -27.80 -0.45
N PRO A 233 16.44 -27.02 0.59
CA PRO A 233 17.24 -25.88 1.06
C PRO A 233 18.67 -26.24 1.48
N GLU A 234 18.87 -27.46 2.00
CA GLU A 234 20.18 -28.01 2.40
C GLU A 234 21.03 -28.48 1.19
N GLY A 235 20.48 -28.40 -0.03
CA GLY A 235 21.10 -28.87 -1.26
C GLY A 235 20.61 -30.25 -1.72
N GLY A 236 20.82 -30.53 -3.01
CA GLY A 236 20.35 -31.76 -3.65
C GLY A 236 18.85 -31.78 -3.93
N PHE A 237 18.33 -32.97 -4.23
CA PHE A 237 16.93 -33.20 -4.58
C PHE A 237 16.25 -34.13 -3.58
N LEU A 238 14.95 -33.90 -3.32
CA LEU A 238 14.15 -34.84 -2.54
C LEU A 238 14.07 -36.19 -3.25
N LYS A 239 14.24 -37.27 -2.48
CA LYS A 239 14.16 -38.65 -2.94
C LYS A 239 13.07 -39.42 -2.21
N ASP A 240 12.48 -40.38 -2.90
CA ASP A 240 11.54 -41.33 -2.31
C ASP A 240 12.27 -42.44 -1.51
N ASN A 241 11.49 -43.35 -0.92
CA ASN A 241 11.99 -44.50 -0.16
C ASN A 241 12.81 -45.49 -1.03
N TYR A 242 12.77 -45.38 -2.35
CA TYR A 242 13.54 -46.18 -3.31
C TYR A 242 14.77 -45.44 -3.84
N GLY A 243 15.03 -44.22 -3.37
CA GLY A 243 16.15 -43.37 -3.78
C GLY A 243 15.96 -42.65 -5.12
N GLN A 244 14.77 -42.69 -5.70
CA GLN A 244 14.42 -42.01 -6.94
C GLN A 244 14.08 -40.54 -6.67
N ILE A 245 14.38 -39.64 -7.62
CA ILE A 245 14.10 -38.21 -7.47
C ILE A 245 12.60 -37.95 -7.62
N VAL A 246 12.00 -37.24 -6.67
CA VAL A 246 10.58 -36.89 -6.69
C VAL A 246 10.32 -35.71 -7.63
N VAL A 247 9.40 -35.90 -8.58
CA VAL A 247 8.98 -34.89 -9.57
C VAL A 247 7.45 -34.72 -9.49
N PRO A 248 6.94 -33.74 -8.72
CA PRO A 248 5.51 -33.49 -8.57
C PRO A 248 4.92 -32.81 -9.82
N THR A 249 3.77 -33.31 -10.30
CA THR A 249 3.06 -32.79 -11.47
C THR A 249 1.69 -32.23 -11.10
N LEU A 250 1.28 -31.14 -11.74
CA LEU A 250 -0.04 -30.53 -11.55
C LEU A 250 -1.07 -31.20 -12.46
N ASN A 251 -2.19 -31.67 -11.89
CA ASN A 251 -3.36 -32.11 -12.67
C ASN A 251 -4.47 -31.05 -12.62
N GLY A 252 -4.36 -30.03 -13.47
CA GLY A 252 -5.33 -28.93 -13.50
C GLY A 252 -6.75 -29.35 -13.87
N SER A 253 -6.92 -30.44 -14.63
CA SER A 253 -8.24 -30.97 -15.00
C SER A 253 -8.99 -31.55 -13.79
N LEU A 254 -8.28 -32.27 -12.90
CA LEU A 254 -8.82 -32.78 -11.65
C LEU A 254 -9.25 -31.64 -10.71
N LEU A 255 -8.37 -30.67 -10.48
CA LEU A 255 -8.63 -29.52 -9.61
C LEU A 255 -9.83 -28.69 -10.12
N LYS A 256 -9.91 -28.46 -11.43
CA LYS A 256 -11.03 -27.77 -12.08
C LYS A 256 -12.37 -28.50 -11.92
N GLY A 257 -12.35 -29.84 -11.84
CA GLY A 257 -13.54 -30.64 -11.52
C GLY A 257 -13.99 -30.44 -10.08
N ILE A 258 -13.05 -30.51 -9.13
CA ILE A 258 -13.33 -30.37 -7.69
C ILE A 258 -13.87 -28.97 -7.36
N ALA A 259 -13.23 -27.91 -7.85
CA ALA A 259 -13.70 -26.53 -7.63
C ALA A 259 -15.15 -26.33 -8.10
N LYS A 260 -15.47 -26.78 -9.32
CA LYS A 260 -16.81 -26.66 -9.92
C LYS A 260 -17.91 -27.36 -9.13
N ASN A 261 -17.63 -28.48 -8.47
CA ASN A 261 -18.62 -29.21 -7.67
C ASN A 261 -19.16 -28.37 -6.50
N SER A 262 -18.35 -27.45 -5.96
CA SER A 262 -18.74 -26.51 -4.91
C SER A 262 -19.38 -25.19 -5.42
N GLY A 263 -19.51 -25.03 -6.74
CA GLY A 263 -19.83 -23.74 -7.36
C GLY A 263 -18.67 -22.73 -7.36
N GLY A 264 -17.47 -23.14 -6.94
CA GLY A 264 -16.24 -22.35 -6.99
C GLY A 264 -15.53 -22.39 -8.34
N GLN A 265 -14.44 -21.62 -8.45
CA GLN A 265 -13.69 -21.42 -9.68
C GLN A 265 -12.28 -22.03 -9.61
N TYR A 266 -11.67 -22.24 -10.78
CA TYR A 266 -10.30 -22.72 -10.90
C TYR A 266 -9.47 -21.80 -11.81
N ALA A 267 -8.30 -21.40 -11.33
CA ALA A 267 -7.24 -20.79 -12.12
C ALA A 267 -5.94 -21.60 -11.97
N ASN A 268 -5.09 -21.54 -13.00
CA ASN A 268 -3.70 -21.94 -12.90
C ASN A 268 -2.82 -20.69 -12.87
N TYR A 269 -1.64 -20.80 -12.26
CA TYR A 269 -0.63 -19.74 -12.22
C TYR A 269 -0.38 -19.10 -13.60
N GLN A 270 -0.43 -17.76 -13.64
CA GLN A 270 0.05 -16.94 -14.74
C GLN A 270 0.93 -15.79 -14.20
N PRO A 271 1.92 -15.30 -14.97
CA PRO A 271 2.71 -14.13 -14.57
C PRO A 271 1.89 -12.85 -14.35
N SER A 272 0.73 -12.71 -15.01
CA SER A 272 -0.19 -11.58 -14.86
C SER A 272 -1.28 -11.85 -13.82
N ASN A 273 -1.86 -10.81 -13.22
CA ASN A 273 -2.91 -10.92 -12.18
C ASN A 273 -4.33 -11.19 -12.73
N SER A 274 -4.43 -11.56 -14.01
CA SER A 274 -5.67 -12.03 -14.65
C SER A 274 -6.14 -13.39 -14.13
N ASP A 275 -5.25 -14.18 -13.53
CA ASP A 275 -5.53 -15.46 -12.91
C ASP A 275 -6.25 -15.34 -11.56
N ILE A 276 -5.82 -14.41 -10.71
CA ILE A 276 -6.42 -14.16 -9.39
C ILE A 276 -7.67 -13.29 -9.45
N ALA A 277 -7.83 -12.48 -10.51
CA ALA A 277 -8.98 -11.60 -10.71
C ALA A 277 -10.34 -12.34 -10.66
N ILE A 278 -10.37 -13.61 -11.06
CA ILE A 278 -11.59 -14.43 -11.07
C ILE A 278 -12.11 -14.74 -9.65
N PHE A 279 -11.24 -14.67 -8.64
CA PHE A 279 -11.58 -14.86 -7.22
C PHE A 279 -11.90 -13.54 -6.50
N SER A 280 -11.78 -12.40 -7.18
CA SER A 280 -12.20 -11.12 -6.61
C SER A 280 -13.69 -11.18 -6.25
N PRO A 281 -14.13 -10.65 -5.08
CA PRO A 281 -15.53 -10.63 -4.75
C PRO A 281 -16.29 -9.82 -5.80
N GLN A 282 -17.11 -10.50 -6.63
CA GLN A 282 -18.09 -9.76 -7.43
C GLN A 282 -19.04 -9.08 -6.45
N ALA A 283 -19.12 -7.74 -6.54
CA ALA A 283 -19.94 -6.91 -5.68
C ALA A 283 -21.43 -7.17 -5.93
N ASN A 284 -21.93 -8.29 -5.39
CA ASN A 284 -23.34 -8.67 -5.38
C ASN A 284 -24.09 -7.74 -4.42
N SER A 285 -24.41 -6.56 -4.94
CA SER A 285 -25.20 -5.48 -4.33
C SER A 285 -26.61 -5.90 -3.86
N GLU A 286 -27.01 -7.16 -4.09
CA GLU A 286 -28.21 -7.76 -3.51
C GLU A 286 -28.00 -8.29 -2.08
N ILE A 287 -26.81 -8.82 -1.74
CA ILE A 287 -26.53 -9.36 -0.40
C ILE A 287 -26.34 -8.23 0.63
N LEU A 288 -25.88 -7.06 0.18
CA LEU A 288 -25.72 -5.86 1.03
C LEU A 288 -27.05 -5.28 1.58
N LYS A 289 -28.22 -5.82 1.19
CA LYS A 289 -29.54 -5.33 1.60
C LYS A 289 -30.15 -6.05 2.80
N SER A 290 -29.65 -7.22 3.19
CA SER A 290 -30.37 -8.15 4.08
C SER A 290 -30.05 -8.05 5.57
N GLU A 291 -28.94 -7.43 5.97
CA GLU A 291 -28.55 -7.33 7.38
C GLU A 291 -28.49 -5.89 7.91
N LYS A 292 -28.67 -5.76 9.23
CA LYS A 292 -28.64 -4.47 9.93
C LYS A 292 -27.24 -3.85 9.79
N PRO A 293 -27.11 -2.68 9.14
CA PRO A 293 -25.81 -2.07 8.91
C PRO A 293 -25.18 -1.64 10.23
N ASN A 294 -23.85 -1.61 10.28
CA ASN A 294 -23.13 -1.01 11.41
C ASN A 294 -23.47 0.48 11.45
N LEU A 295 -24.05 0.93 12.57
CA LEU A 295 -24.62 2.27 12.70
C LEU A 295 -23.53 3.23 13.17
N ALA A 296 -22.91 3.97 12.26
CA ALA A 296 -22.04 5.07 12.65
C ALA A 296 -22.90 6.19 13.28
N LEU A 297 -22.55 6.60 14.51
CA LEU A 297 -23.21 7.69 15.21
C LEU A 297 -22.72 9.03 14.66
N TRP A 298 -23.44 9.58 13.67
CA TRP A 298 -23.15 10.91 13.14
C TRP A 298 -23.95 11.97 13.90
N ARG A 299 -23.27 12.90 14.58
CA ARG A 299 -23.96 13.96 15.33
C ARG A 299 -24.41 15.12 14.43
N ILE A 300 -25.66 15.56 14.61
CA ILE A 300 -26.23 16.66 13.83
C ILE A 300 -25.69 17.98 14.36
N ASP A 301 -25.06 18.78 13.50
CA ASP A 301 -24.58 20.11 13.86
C ASP A 301 -25.76 21.10 13.98
N ALA A 302 -26.22 21.35 15.21
CA ALA A 302 -27.27 22.34 15.47
C ALA A 302 -26.73 23.78 15.49
N GLY A 303 -25.41 23.98 15.39
CA GLY A 303 -24.77 25.28 15.25
C GLY A 303 -25.25 26.06 14.03
N ILE A 304 -25.65 25.37 12.97
CA ILE A 304 -26.24 25.98 11.76
C ILE A 304 -27.52 26.77 12.05
N TYR A 305 -28.35 26.33 13.00
CA TYR A 305 -29.55 27.07 13.41
C TYR A 305 -29.21 28.35 14.19
N GLY A 306 -28.03 28.37 14.84
CA GLY A 306 -27.48 29.58 15.46
C GLY A 306 -27.26 30.73 14.48
N LEU A 307 -27.04 30.44 13.19
CA LEU A 307 -26.92 31.44 12.13
C LEU A 307 -28.21 32.29 12.01
N LEU A 308 -29.40 31.68 12.19
CA LEU A 308 -30.68 32.41 12.18
C LEU A 308 -30.80 33.42 13.33
N ILE A 309 -30.13 33.19 14.45
CA ILE A 309 -30.08 34.09 15.61
C ILE A 309 -28.99 35.16 15.42
N LEU A 310 -27.83 34.77 14.87
CA LEU A 310 -26.72 35.68 14.61
C LEU A 310 -27.00 36.68 13.49
N LEU A 311 -27.76 36.29 12.46
CA LEU A 311 -28.06 37.13 11.30
C LEU A 311 -28.76 38.45 11.67
N PRO A 312 -29.91 38.49 12.38
CA PRO A 312 -30.54 39.76 12.77
C PRO A 312 -29.67 40.59 13.72
N LEU A 313 -28.86 39.95 14.57
CA LEU A 313 -27.90 40.64 15.43
C LEU A 313 -26.80 41.30 14.61
N ALA A 314 -26.21 40.59 13.64
CA ALA A 314 -25.25 41.13 12.68
C ALA A 314 -25.84 42.29 11.86
N LEU A 315 -27.09 42.18 11.39
CA LEU A 315 -27.77 43.25 10.67
C LEU A 315 -27.89 44.53 11.51
N TYR A 316 -28.27 44.41 12.79
CA TYR A 316 -28.32 45.53 13.72
C TYR A 316 -26.93 46.16 13.96
N LEU A 317 -25.88 45.34 14.04
CA LEU A 317 -24.50 45.79 14.19
C LEU A 317 -23.94 46.45 12.91
N PHE A 318 -24.28 45.99 11.71
CA PHE A 318 -23.63 46.50 10.50
C PHE A 318 -24.26 47.75 9.89
N ARG A 319 -25.57 48.02 10.10
CA ARG A 319 -26.33 49.25 9.73
C ARG A 319 -26.21 49.80 8.29
N ARG A 320 -25.38 49.23 7.43
CA ARG A 320 -25.21 49.58 6.01
C ARG A 320 -25.95 48.55 5.17
N SER A 321 -27.07 48.97 4.55
CA SER A 321 -27.88 48.14 3.65
C SER A 321 -27.08 47.51 2.50
N ALA A 322 -26.00 48.16 2.05
CA ALA A 322 -25.07 47.61 1.07
C ALA A 322 -24.41 46.28 1.50
N PHE A 323 -24.13 46.09 2.80
CA PHE A 323 -23.53 44.84 3.30
C PHE A 323 -24.54 43.68 3.27
N ILE A 324 -25.83 43.98 3.45
CA ILE A 324 -26.93 43.02 3.34
C ILE A 324 -27.04 42.50 1.91
N GLY A 325 -27.02 43.40 0.93
CA GLY A 325 -27.01 43.05 -0.49
C GLY A 325 -25.78 42.23 -0.88
N ALA A 326 -24.59 42.61 -0.41
CA ALA A 326 -23.36 41.87 -0.68
C ALA A 326 -23.38 40.46 -0.10
N VAL A 327 -23.78 40.28 1.16
CA VAL A 327 -23.83 38.95 1.81
C VAL A 327 -24.90 38.05 1.18
N LEU A 328 -26.08 38.56 0.87
CA LEU A 328 -27.11 37.79 0.15
C LEU A 328 -26.62 37.36 -1.23
N LEU A 329 -26.00 38.28 -1.99
CA LEU A 329 -25.50 37.99 -3.33
C LEU A 329 -24.37 36.96 -3.30
N LEU A 330 -23.46 37.04 -2.32
CA LEU A 330 -22.43 36.01 -2.07
C LEU A 330 -23.00 34.65 -1.65
N SER A 331 -24.10 34.62 -0.89
CA SER A 331 -24.73 33.37 -0.43
C SER A 331 -25.45 32.60 -1.55
N PHE A 332 -25.74 33.26 -2.68
CA PHE A 332 -26.34 32.63 -3.87
C PHE A 332 -25.32 32.31 -4.98
N LEU A 333 -24.03 32.60 -4.78
CA LEU A 333 -23.01 32.16 -5.73
C LEU A 333 -22.81 30.63 -5.61
N PRO A 334 -22.86 29.87 -6.71
CA PRO A 334 -22.61 28.44 -6.67
C PRO A 334 -21.14 28.18 -6.28
N GLN A 335 -20.90 27.70 -5.06
CA GLN A 335 -19.58 27.27 -4.61
C GLN A 335 -19.25 25.90 -5.21
N GLN A 336 -18.67 25.90 -6.41
CA GLN A 336 -18.36 24.68 -7.17
C GLN A 336 -17.13 23.94 -6.64
N ASN A 337 -16.25 24.62 -5.90
CA ASN A 337 -15.00 24.06 -5.38
C ASN A 337 -14.91 24.28 -3.86
N ALA A 338 -14.97 23.18 -3.10
CA ALA A 338 -14.59 23.16 -1.70
C ALA A 338 -13.10 22.80 -1.60
N HIS A 339 -12.23 23.79 -1.44
CA HIS A 339 -10.80 23.56 -1.19
C HIS A 339 -10.57 23.26 0.29
N ALA A 340 -10.32 21.99 0.62
CA ALA A 340 -9.87 21.57 1.94
C ALA A 340 -8.40 21.99 2.13
N VAL A 341 -8.19 23.25 2.52
CA VAL A 341 -6.86 23.74 2.90
C VAL A 341 -6.60 23.31 4.34
N GLU A 342 -5.85 22.22 4.52
CA GLU A 342 -5.39 21.83 5.85
C GLU A 342 -4.38 22.84 6.37
N LEU A 343 -4.53 23.25 7.64
CA LEU A 343 -3.70 24.30 8.25
C LEU A 343 -2.18 24.08 8.11
N PRO A 344 -1.62 22.84 8.19
CA PRO A 344 -0.19 22.59 7.97
C PRO A 344 0.29 22.98 6.56
N THR A 345 -0.54 22.85 5.53
CA THR A 345 -0.15 23.14 4.12
C THR A 345 0.17 24.61 3.89
N LEU A 346 -0.42 25.51 4.69
CA LEU A 346 -0.17 26.95 4.64
C LEU A 346 1.19 27.36 5.23
N PHE A 347 1.77 26.52 6.10
CA PHE A 347 3.06 26.78 6.74
C PHE A 347 4.23 26.04 6.07
N LYS A 348 3.96 25.09 5.18
CA LYS A 348 4.98 24.37 4.41
C LYS A 348 5.59 25.28 3.33
N ASN A 349 6.92 25.30 3.24
CA ASN A 349 7.62 26.01 2.17
C ASN A 349 7.46 25.28 0.81
N THR A 350 8.01 25.83 -0.29
CA THR A 350 7.89 25.19 -1.62
C THR A 350 8.50 23.80 -1.67
N ASP A 351 9.61 23.59 -0.98
CA ASP A 351 10.40 22.36 -1.09
C ASP A 351 9.83 21.26 -0.19
N GLN A 352 9.24 21.62 0.95
CA GLN A 352 8.48 20.71 1.80
C GLN A 352 7.22 20.19 1.09
N ARG A 353 6.51 21.05 0.35
CA ARG A 353 5.36 20.64 -0.47
C ARG A 353 5.80 19.79 -1.67
N ALA A 354 6.92 20.14 -2.30
CA ALA A 354 7.49 19.34 -3.38
C ALA A 354 8.02 17.97 -2.89
N LEU A 355 8.53 17.88 -1.66
CA LEU A 355 8.99 16.61 -1.06
C LEU A 355 7.82 15.70 -0.71
N GLU A 356 6.74 16.28 -0.18
CA GLU A 356 5.48 15.56 0.04
C GLU A 356 4.87 15.05 -1.29
N ALA A 357 4.84 15.90 -2.31
CA ALA A 357 4.46 15.48 -3.67
C ALA A 357 5.37 14.38 -4.22
N TYR A 358 6.69 14.45 -3.99
CA TYR A 358 7.65 13.42 -4.41
C TYR A 358 7.36 12.07 -3.74
N ASN A 359 7.12 12.08 -2.42
CA ASN A 359 6.77 10.88 -1.65
C ASN A 359 5.43 10.27 -2.09
N ASN A 360 4.47 11.12 -2.51
CA ASN A 360 3.19 10.71 -3.07
C ASN A 360 3.27 10.32 -4.57
N GLN A 361 4.46 10.23 -5.15
CA GLN A 361 4.72 9.94 -6.57
C GLN A 361 4.18 10.99 -7.56
N GLU A 362 3.79 12.17 -7.08
CA GLU A 362 3.30 13.31 -7.86
C GLU A 362 4.47 14.13 -8.45
N TYR A 363 5.35 13.46 -9.20
CA TYR A 363 6.64 14.02 -9.62
C TYR A 363 6.54 15.33 -10.43
N GLN A 364 5.47 15.51 -11.21
CA GLN A 364 5.21 16.76 -11.95
C GLN A 364 5.01 17.97 -11.02
N GLN A 365 4.46 17.77 -9.82
CA GLN A 365 4.35 18.81 -8.80
C GLN A 365 5.67 18.95 -8.02
N ALA A 366 6.36 17.83 -7.74
CA ALA A 366 7.68 17.85 -7.09
C ALA A 366 8.75 18.60 -7.91
N ALA A 367 8.65 18.60 -9.24
CA ALA A 367 9.51 19.38 -10.14
C ALA A 367 9.36 20.91 -10.01
N GLN A 368 8.43 21.40 -9.17
CA GLN A 368 8.31 22.81 -8.78
C GLN A 368 9.18 23.18 -7.55
N ALA A 369 9.95 22.24 -7.01
CA ALA A 369 10.93 22.52 -5.96
C ALA A 369 11.93 23.63 -6.35
N LYS A 370 12.36 24.42 -5.38
CA LYS A 370 13.49 25.35 -5.51
C LYS A 370 14.83 24.68 -5.24
N SER A 371 14.83 23.61 -4.43
CA SER A 371 15.99 22.75 -4.26
C SER A 371 16.32 21.99 -5.55
N ASN A 372 17.47 22.29 -6.15
CA ASN A 372 17.98 21.62 -7.35
C ASN A 372 18.06 20.10 -7.18
N ALA A 373 18.43 19.60 -6.00
CA ALA A 373 18.51 18.16 -5.73
C ALA A 373 17.12 17.49 -5.78
N LEU A 374 16.11 18.10 -5.16
CA LEU A 374 14.74 17.57 -5.15
C LEU A 374 14.07 17.70 -6.53
N LYS A 375 14.30 18.84 -7.21
CA LYS A 375 13.83 19.06 -8.57
C LYS A 375 14.46 18.08 -9.56
N GLY A 376 15.77 17.89 -9.49
CA GLY A 376 16.50 16.91 -10.29
C GLY A 376 16.00 15.49 -10.05
N ALA A 377 15.76 15.11 -8.79
CA ALA A 377 15.17 13.81 -8.45
C ALA A 377 13.77 13.62 -9.04
N ALA A 378 12.92 14.65 -8.98
CA ALA A 378 11.59 14.62 -9.59
C ALA A 378 11.63 14.51 -11.12
N LEU A 379 12.57 15.19 -11.79
CA LEU A 379 12.77 15.11 -13.24
C LEU A 379 13.34 13.74 -13.65
N TYR A 380 14.24 13.17 -12.85
CA TYR A 380 14.81 11.84 -13.06
C TYR A 380 13.73 10.74 -13.00
N GLN A 381 12.82 10.79 -12.02
CA GLN A 381 11.68 9.85 -11.94
C GLN A 381 10.66 10.02 -13.08
N GLN A 382 10.61 11.19 -13.72
CA GLN A 382 9.80 11.42 -14.93
C GLN A 382 10.50 10.97 -16.23
N GLY A 383 11.69 10.36 -16.16
CA GLY A 383 12.50 10.02 -17.32
C GLY A 383 13.10 11.22 -18.07
N GLN A 384 12.99 12.43 -17.51
CA GLN A 384 13.50 13.67 -18.11
C GLN A 384 14.98 13.87 -17.75
N PHE A 385 15.82 12.92 -18.19
CA PHE A 385 17.23 12.83 -17.77
C PHE A 385 18.04 14.08 -18.12
N GLU A 386 17.84 14.70 -19.29
CA GLU A 386 18.50 15.98 -19.63
C GLU A 386 18.12 17.12 -18.67
N GLY A 387 16.86 17.17 -18.22
CA GLY A 387 16.40 18.11 -17.20
C GLY A 387 17.06 17.82 -15.85
N ALA A 388 17.08 16.55 -15.44
CA ALA A 388 17.73 16.12 -14.20
C ALA A 388 19.23 16.41 -14.19
N LEU A 389 19.94 16.23 -15.32
CA LEU A 389 21.35 16.57 -15.48
C LEU A 389 21.63 18.05 -15.21
N ASN A 390 20.81 18.94 -15.77
CA ASN A 390 20.96 20.39 -15.56
C ASN A 390 20.81 20.79 -14.08
N GLU A 391 19.84 20.19 -13.37
CA GLU A 391 19.63 20.48 -11.94
C GLU A 391 20.71 19.84 -11.05
N PHE A 392 21.00 18.55 -11.23
CA PHE A 392 22.04 17.85 -10.45
C PHE A 392 23.45 18.40 -10.70
N SER A 393 23.75 18.92 -11.89
CA SER A 393 25.05 19.53 -12.19
C SER A 393 25.39 20.72 -11.29
N GLN A 394 24.39 21.36 -10.67
CA GLN A 394 24.58 22.50 -9.76
C GLN A 394 24.95 22.07 -8.33
N ASP A 395 24.66 20.83 -7.93
CA ASP A 395 25.03 20.30 -6.61
C ASP A 395 26.43 19.67 -6.67
N LYS A 396 27.37 20.24 -5.92
CA LYS A 396 28.77 19.80 -5.85
C LYS A 396 29.09 18.98 -4.59
N SER A 397 28.07 18.57 -3.83
CA SER A 397 28.22 17.59 -2.75
C SER A 397 28.49 16.19 -3.30
N ALA A 398 28.95 15.27 -2.44
CA ALA A 398 29.11 13.86 -2.81
C ALA A 398 27.79 13.29 -3.37
N THR A 399 26.66 13.55 -2.70
CA THR A 399 25.32 13.12 -3.12
C THR A 399 24.86 13.78 -4.43
N GLY A 400 25.22 15.05 -4.65
CA GLY A 400 24.99 15.76 -5.91
C GLY A 400 25.70 15.09 -7.08
N TYR A 401 27.00 14.80 -6.93
CA TYR A 401 27.79 14.08 -7.92
C TYR A 401 27.30 12.64 -8.17
N TYR A 402 26.86 11.96 -7.11
CA TYR A 402 26.26 10.63 -7.22
C TYR A 402 24.97 10.65 -8.05
N ASN A 403 24.05 11.57 -7.74
CA ASN A 403 22.79 11.74 -8.47
C ASN A 403 23.01 12.21 -9.92
N TYR A 404 24.01 13.07 -10.14
CA TYR A 404 24.46 13.46 -11.48
C TYR A 404 24.99 12.25 -12.27
N GLY A 405 25.79 11.37 -11.64
CA GLY A 405 26.24 10.11 -12.22
C GLY A 405 25.08 9.17 -12.60
N ASN A 406 24.08 9.04 -11.73
CA ASN A 406 22.87 8.25 -12.00
C ASN A 406 22.11 8.78 -13.24
N ALA A 407 21.96 10.11 -13.35
CA ALA A 407 21.34 10.75 -14.50
C ALA A 407 22.16 10.59 -15.79
N LEU A 408 23.50 10.69 -15.72
CA LEU A 408 24.40 10.46 -16.86
C LEU A 408 24.30 9.02 -17.36
N ALA A 409 24.26 8.04 -16.45
CA ALA A 409 24.14 6.63 -16.80
C ALA A 409 22.83 6.33 -17.53
N LYS A 410 21.69 6.85 -17.04
CA LYS A 410 20.38 6.73 -17.72
C LYS A 410 20.30 7.50 -19.03
N ALA A 411 21.08 8.57 -19.20
CA ALA A 411 21.25 9.28 -20.47
C ALA A 411 22.25 8.61 -21.44
N GLY A 412 22.77 7.40 -21.13
CA GLY A 412 23.72 6.68 -21.96
C GLY A 412 25.16 7.20 -21.91
N GLN A 413 25.46 8.21 -21.08
CA GLN A 413 26.78 8.84 -20.97
C GLN A 413 27.65 8.11 -19.94
N LEU A 414 27.89 6.82 -20.18
CA LEU A 414 28.48 5.87 -19.22
C LEU A 414 29.86 6.31 -18.70
N GLU A 415 30.77 6.76 -19.59
CA GLU A 415 32.09 7.25 -19.20
C GLU A 415 32.02 8.50 -18.30
N ALA A 416 31.09 9.41 -18.58
CA ALA A 416 30.87 10.60 -17.76
C ALA A 416 30.29 10.22 -16.39
N ALA A 417 29.37 9.25 -16.34
CA ALA A 417 28.80 8.73 -15.09
C ALA A 417 29.87 8.14 -14.18
N ILE A 418 30.78 7.31 -14.72
CA ILE A 418 31.93 6.75 -13.98
C ILE A 418 32.79 7.86 -13.36
N ASN A 419 33.05 8.93 -14.10
CA ASN A 419 33.81 10.08 -13.59
C ASN A 419 33.05 10.85 -12.49
N ALA A 420 31.72 10.97 -12.59
CA ALA A 420 30.89 11.58 -11.56
C ALA A 420 30.88 10.75 -10.26
N TYR A 421 30.77 9.42 -10.34
CA TYR A 421 30.87 8.55 -9.16
C TYR A 421 32.26 8.61 -8.48
N LYS A 422 33.34 8.72 -9.27
CA LYS A 422 34.70 8.94 -8.73
C LYS A 422 34.82 10.29 -8.01
N GLN A 423 34.11 11.33 -8.47
CA GLN A 423 34.02 12.63 -7.77
C GLN A 423 33.15 12.55 -6.51
N ALA A 424 32.08 11.74 -6.50
CA ALA A 424 31.31 11.46 -5.29
C ALA A 424 32.15 10.76 -4.20
N GLN A 425 32.91 9.73 -4.58
CA GLN A 425 33.79 8.96 -3.69
C GLN A 425 35.00 9.76 -3.18
N SER A 426 35.52 10.73 -3.96
CA SER A 426 36.63 11.58 -3.49
C SER A 426 36.17 12.62 -2.45
N LEU A 427 34.88 12.98 -2.44
CA LEU A 427 34.26 13.84 -1.44
C LEU A 427 33.73 13.07 -0.22
N HIS A 428 33.36 11.79 -0.39
CA HIS A 428 32.94 10.90 0.69
C HIS A 428 33.56 9.50 0.47
N SER A 429 34.62 9.19 1.21
CA SER A 429 35.44 7.98 0.99
C SER A 429 34.75 6.65 1.34
N ASP A 430 33.63 6.69 2.06
CA ASP A 430 32.83 5.53 2.44
C ASP A 430 31.45 5.55 1.75
N PHE A 431 31.41 6.02 0.49
CA PHE A 431 30.18 6.10 -0.30
C PHE A 431 29.94 4.82 -1.10
N THR A 432 29.55 3.75 -0.43
CA THR A 432 29.33 2.42 -1.03
C THR A 432 28.39 2.45 -2.23
N GLN A 433 27.26 3.16 -2.14
CA GLN A 433 26.30 3.26 -3.24
C GLN A 433 26.90 3.86 -4.53
N ALA A 434 27.87 4.79 -4.40
CA ALA A 434 28.58 5.36 -5.54
C ALA A 434 29.60 4.40 -6.14
N ALA A 435 30.23 3.54 -5.33
CA ALA A 435 31.13 2.49 -5.81
C ALA A 435 30.35 1.37 -6.52
N ASP A 436 29.21 0.94 -5.97
CA ASP A 436 28.35 -0.09 -6.54
C ASP A 436 27.78 0.34 -7.91
N ASN A 437 27.24 1.56 -7.99
CA ASN A 437 26.76 2.11 -9.28
C ASN A 437 27.88 2.35 -10.29
N GLN A 438 29.10 2.68 -9.84
CA GLN A 438 30.25 2.76 -10.74
C GLN A 438 30.58 1.39 -11.34
N ALA A 439 30.65 0.33 -10.50
CA ALA A 439 30.93 -1.02 -10.95
C ALA A 439 29.89 -1.54 -11.96
N LEU A 440 28.60 -1.24 -11.72
CA LEU A 440 27.52 -1.58 -12.66
C LEU A 440 27.68 -0.85 -14.01
N VAL A 441 28.02 0.44 -14.01
CA VAL A 441 28.22 1.20 -15.25
C VAL A 441 29.51 0.79 -15.98
N GLU A 442 30.57 0.41 -15.26
CA GLU A 442 31.78 -0.17 -15.85
C GLU A 442 31.48 -1.53 -16.52
N GLN A 443 30.61 -2.36 -15.94
CA GLN A 443 30.15 -3.60 -16.57
C GLN A 443 29.32 -3.34 -17.84
N LEU A 444 28.39 -2.37 -17.80
CA LEU A 444 27.57 -2.00 -18.97
C LEU A 444 28.44 -1.46 -20.12
N LEU A 445 29.40 -0.59 -19.82
CA LEU A 445 30.34 -0.05 -20.81
C LEU A 445 31.17 -1.17 -21.46
N LYS A 446 31.61 -2.16 -20.67
CA LYS A 446 32.32 -3.32 -21.21
C LYS A 446 31.41 -4.18 -22.12
N GLN A 447 30.17 -4.45 -21.71
CA GLN A 447 29.21 -5.20 -22.53
C GLN A 447 28.96 -4.53 -23.88
N GLN A 448 28.90 -3.19 -23.91
CA GLN A 448 28.78 -2.41 -25.15
C GLN A 448 30.02 -2.58 -26.06
N GLN A 449 31.22 -2.53 -25.50
CA GLN A 449 32.48 -2.76 -26.25
C GLN A 449 32.61 -4.21 -26.75
N ASP A 450 32.16 -5.20 -25.98
CA ASP A 450 32.16 -6.61 -26.38
C ASP A 450 31.16 -6.86 -27.53
N GLN A 451 30.02 -6.14 -27.59
CA GLN A 451 29.08 -6.19 -28.72
C GLN A 451 29.65 -5.54 -30.00
N GLU A 452 30.31 -4.38 -29.90
CA GLU A 452 30.97 -3.74 -31.05
C GLU A 452 32.09 -4.63 -31.63
N ASN A 453 32.85 -5.31 -30.78
CA ASN A 453 33.89 -6.25 -31.22
C ASN A 453 33.32 -7.51 -31.91
N GLN A 454 32.13 -7.99 -31.51
CA GLN A 454 31.50 -9.14 -32.17
C GLN A 454 31.02 -8.79 -33.60
N GLN A 455 30.42 -7.62 -33.81
CA GLN A 455 30.06 -7.15 -35.15
C GLN A 455 31.27 -6.91 -36.06
N GLY A 456 32.42 -6.52 -35.48
CA GLY A 456 33.69 -6.42 -36.22
C GLY A 456 34.21 -7.78 -36.74
N ASN A 457 34.00 -8.86 -35.98
CA ASN A 457 34.64 -10.16 -36.26
C ASN A 457 33.89 -10.99 -37.33
N ASP A 458 32.56 -10.84 -37.46
CA ASP A 458 31.80 -11.46 -38.56
C ASP A 458 32.18 -10.91 -39.95
N SER A 459 32.77 -9.71 -40.00
CA SER A 459 33.30 -9.12 -41.24
C SER A 459 34.66 -9.71 -41.67
N GLN A 460 35.32 -10.55 -40.86
CA GLN A 460 36.59 -11.20 -41.22
C GLN A 460 36.51 -12.72 -41.44
N ASN A 461 35.39 -13.37 -41.09
CA ASN A 461 35.20 -14.82 -41.31
C ASN A 461 34.53 -15.19 -42.64
N GLN A 462 34.16 -14.23 -43.50
CA GLN A 462 33.58 -14.51 -44.83
C GLN A 462 34.62 -14.60 -45.97
N ASP A 463 35.85 -14.12 -45.79
CA ASP A 463 36.87 -14.14 -46.85
C ASP A 463 37.61 -15.49 -47.00
N ASP A 464 37.58 -16.37 -45.99
CA ASP A 464 38.40 -17.60 -45.96
C ASP A 464 37.64 -18.90 -46.33
N GLN A 465 36.42 -18.80 -46.86
CA GLN A 465 35.63 -19.94 -47.37
C GLN A 465 35.27 -19.87 -48.87
N SER A 466 35.80 -18.89 -49.60
CA SER A 466 35.49 -18.65 -51.02
C SER A 466 36.58 -19.13 -51.99
N GLN A 467 37.13 -20.35 -51.80
CA GLN A 467 38.23 -20.83 -52.67
C GLN A 467 38.24 -22.31 -53.09
N ASP A 468 37.17 -23.10 -52.86
CA ASP A 468 37.21 -24.54 -53.17
C ASP A 468 35.96 -25.15 -53.87
N ASP A 469 35.12 -24.33 -54.54
CA ASP A 469 34.00 -24.85 -55.35
C ASP A 469 33.81 -24.05 -56.67
N ALA A 470 34.81 -24.17 -57.56
CA ALA A 470 34.83 -23.53 -58.88
C ALA A 470 35.10 -24.48 -60.05
N ASP A 471 34.63 -25.75 -59.98
CA ASP A 471 34.56 -26.62 -61.17
C ASP A 471 33.43 -27.65 -61.13
N LYS A 472 32.20 -27.22 -61.45
CA LYS A 472 31.11 -28.05 -62.02
C LYS A 472 29.88 -27.25 -62.47
N SER A 473 30.01 -26.55 -63.60
CA SER A 473 28.85 -26.09 -64.37
C SER A 473 28.75 -26.81 -65.71
N LYS A 474 27.85 -27.79 -65.80
CA LYS A 474 27.35 -28.33 -67.08
C LYS A 474 25.85 -28.64 -66.99
N GLN A 475 25.12 -28.08 -67.95
CA GLN A 475 23.75 -28.45 -68.37
C GLN A 475 22.61 -28.14 -67.36
N ASP A 476 21.44 -27.66 -67.78
CA ASP A 476 20.89 -27.45 -69.14
C ASP A 476 20.10 -26.14 -69.29
N GLN A 477 19.96 -25.68 -70.55
CA GLN A 477 19.05 -24.61 -70.96
C GLN A 477 17.62 -25.15 -71.18
N GLN A 478 16.59 -24.32 -70.94
CA GLN A 478 15.33 -24.12 -71.73
C GLN A 478 14.22 -23.53 -70.83
N LYS A 479 13.25 -22.73 -71.31
CA LYS A 479 13.14 -21.77 -72.43
C LYS A 479 11.81 -20.99 -72.29
N ASN A 480 11.72 -19.78 -72.88
CA ASN A 480 10.51 -18.95 -73.08
C ASN A 480 9.85 -18.37 -71.80
N GLY A 481 9.34 -17.13 -71.75
CA GLY A 481 9.37 -16.03 -72.72
C GLY A 481 8.02 -15.70 -73.38
N ASP A 482 7.69 -14.39 -73.39
CA ASP A 482 6.58 -13.70 -74.09
C ASP A 482 5.13 -13.88 -73.60
N LYS A 483 4.21 -12.90 -73.76
CA LYS A 483 4.27 -11.40 -73.77
C LYS A 483 2.85 -10.81 -73.84
N ASN A 484 2.67 -9.63 -73.23
CA ASN A 484 1.86 -8.45 -73.61
C ASN A 484 0.37 -8.48 -74.06
N ASN A 485 -0.29 -7.40 -73.63
CA ASN A 485 -1.45 -6.65 -74.19
C ASN A 485 -2.83 -7.34 -74.27
N ALA A 486 -3.92 -6.85 -73.66
CA ALA A 486 -4.50 -5.49 -73.48
C ALA A 486 -5.60 -5.16 -74.51
N ASP A 487 -6.83 -4.92 -74.03
CA ASP A 487 -7.70 -3.82 -74.52
C ASP A 487 -8.95 -3.57 -73.63
N LYS A 488 -9.50 -2.35 -73.73
CA LYS A 488 -10.90 -1.87 -73.53
C LYS A 488 -11.69 -1.98 -72.21
N SER A 489 -11.85 -0.79 -71.59
CA SER A 489 -13.09 0.04 -71.52
C SER A 489 -14.43 -0.47 -70.95
N GLU A 490 -14.97 0.34 -70.00
CA GLU A 490 -16.40 0.70 -69.76
C GLU A 490 -17.41 -0.41 -69.36
N ASP A 491 -18.39 -0.22 -68.46
CA ASP A 491 -18.76 0.89 -67.54
C ASP A 491 -19.74 0.35 -66.45
N ASN A 492 -19.93 1.15 -65.38
CA ASN A 492 -21.11 1.29 -64.52
C ASN A 492 -21.45 0.26 -63.40
N SER A 493 -21.45 0.75 -62.15
CA SER A 493 -22.67 0.86 -61.31
C SER A 493 -22.46 1.71 -60.04
N GLN A 494 -22.89 2.99 -60.12
CA GLN A 494 -23.56 3.81 -59.08
C GLN A 494 -22.95 4.05 -57.66
N ASN A 495 -22.62 5.34 -57.42
CA ASN A 495 -23.05 6.27 -56.34
C ASN A 495 -22.91 5.91 -54.84
N SER A 496 -22.54 6.84 -53.94
CA SER A 496 -22.86 8.29 -53.95
C SER A 496 -21.73 9.24 -53.46
N GLU A 497 -21.81 10.49 -53.93
CA GLU A 497 -21.43 11.80 -53.32
C GLU A 497 -21.24 11.80 -51.78
N GLU A 498 -20.37 12.60 -51.13
CA GLU A 498 -19.45 13.71 -51.49
C GLU A 498 -18.36 13.81 -50.37
N GLN A 499 -17.30 14.63 -50.32
CA GLN A 499 -16.91 15.86 -51.06
C GLN A 499 -15.35 16.01 -51.14
N GLN A 500 -14.90 17.23 -51.44
CA GLN A 500 -13.56 17.86 -51.50
C GLN A 500 -12.71 17.83 -50.21
N SER A 501 -11.38 18.12 -50.21
CA SER A 501 -10.27 18.02 -51.18
C SER A 501 -9.03 18.70 -50.54
N GLY A 502 -7.83 18.09 -50.50
CA GLY A 502 -6.66 18.80 -49.96
C GLY A 502 -5.42 17.97 -49.61
N GLU A 503 -4.82 17.29 -50.58
CA GLU A 503 -3.41 16.84 -50.56
C GLU A 503 -2.87 17.00 -52.00
N PRO A 504 -1.55 17.16 -52.24
CA PRO A 504 -0.47 16.28 -51.75
C PRO A 504 0.68 17.11 -51.12
N SER A 505 1.85 16.62 -50.68
CA SER A 505 2.72 15.46 -50.95
C SER A 505 3.84 15.46 -49.87
N GLU A 506 4.69 14.47 -49.57
CA GLU A 506 5.19 13.25 -50.24
C GLU A 506 5.55 12.15 -49.18
N GLN A 507 5.60 10.88 -49.61
CA GLN A 507 6.58 9.83 -49.23
C GLN A 507 6.83 9.46 -47.74
N SER A 508 6.87 8.17 -47.31
CA SER A 508 6.86 6.88 -48.03
C SER A 508 6.24 5.75 -47.19
N LYS A 509 5.94 4.62 -47.85
CA LYS A 509 5.26 3.43 -47.34
C LYS A 509 6.02 2.61 -46.30
N ASP A 510 5.22 1.90 -45.51
CA ASP A 510 5.53 0.69 -44.76
C ASP A 510 6.27 -0.40 -45.56
N GLN A 511 7.04 -1.24 -44.85
CA GLN A 511 6.80 -2.69 -44.92
C GLN A 511 7.30 -3.47 -43.69
N GLN A 512 6.42 -4.27 -43.11
CA GLN A 512 6.73 -5.30 -42.10
C GLN A 512 7.58 -6.42 -42.69
N SER A 513 8.45 -7.06 -41.89
CA SER A 513 8.25 -8.48 -41.49
C SER A 513 9.29 -9.02 -40.47
N GLN A 514 8.74 -9.70 -39.48
CA GLN A 514 9.28 -10.53 -38.39
C GLN A 514 10.67 -11.20 -38.52
N SER A 515 11.51 -10.99 -37.49
CA SER A 515 12.30 -11.96 -36.67
C SER A 515 13.28 -11.12 -35.83
N GLY A 516 13.75 -11.46 -34.63
CA GLY A 516 13.57 -12.55 -33.67
C GLY A 516 14.57 -12.29 -32.50
N GLU A 517 14.40 -12.92 -31.33
CA GLU A 517 15.25 -12.74 -30.11
C GLU A 517 15.09 -11.36 -29.43
N GLN A 518 14.72 -11.17 -28.14
CA GLN A 518 15.06 -11.74 -26.81
C GLN A 518 16.44 -11.39 -26.24
N SER A 519 16.47 -11.11 -24.93
CA SER A 519 17.60 -10.64 -24.08
C SER A 519 18.01 -9.18 -24.34
N ASP A 520 18.25 -8.29 -23.37
CA ASP A 520 18.26 -8.40 -21.90
C ASP A 520 17.62 -7.15 -21.26
N GLU A 521 16.75 -7.32 -20.25
CA GLU A 521 16.34 -6.21 -19.38
C GLU A 521 16.25 -6.66 -17.90
N GLN A 522 17.41 -6.95 -17.31
CA GLN A 522 17.56 -7.19 -15.88
C GLN A 522 18.81 -6.48 -15.35
N ASN A 523 18.66 -5.20 -14.99
CA ASN A 523 19.43 -4.53 -13.94
C ASN A 523 18.85 -3.13 -13.67
N GLN A 524 17.91 -3.04 -12.73
CA GLN A 524 17.58 -1.79 -12.04
C GLN A 524 17.94 -1.96 -10.56
N PRO A 525 18.90 -1.19 -10.02
CA PRO A 525 19.09 -1.09 -8.58
C PRO A 525 17.97 -0.23 -7.97
N ASP A 526 17.17 -0.83 -7.09
CA ASP A 526 16.25 -0.08 -6.23
C ASP A 526 17.03 0.80 -5.26
N MET A 527 16.64 2.08 -5.17
CA MET A 527 17.28 3.07 -4.32
C MET A 527 16.30 3.65 -3.30
N GLN A 528 16.17 2.97 -2.17
CA GLN A 528 15.54 3.54 -0.98
C GLN A 528 16.54 4.43 -0.22
N ALA A 529 16.23 5.72 -0.11
CA ALA A 529 17.01 6.65 0.69
C ALA A 529 16.71 6.50 2.19
N GLN A 530 17.49 5.67 2.90
CA GLN A 530 17.49 5.69 4.37
C GLN A 530 18.20 6.95 4.90
N SER A 531 17.55 7.63 5.84
CA SER A 531 18.15 8.75 6.60
C SER A 531 18.40 8.31 8.04
N GLN A 532 19.67 8.28 8.45
CA GLN A 532 20.11 8.29 9.85
C GLN A 532 20.92 9.59 10.06
N ASN A 533 20.51 10.58 10.86
CA ASN A 533 20.21 10.62 12.29
C ASN A 533 21.48 10.86 13.15
N GLN A 534 21.57 12.02 13.80
CA GLN A 534 22.45 12.31 14.94
C GLN A 534 22.15 13.70 15.53
N GLN A 535 21.79 13.76 16.81
CA GLN A 535 22.19 14.87 17.70
C GLN A 535 22.21 14.40 19.16
N ASP A 536 23.19 14.91 19.90
CA ASP A 536 23.75 14.27 21.10
C ASP A 536 22.94 14.39 22.40
N GLU A 537 23.29 13.49 23.33
CA GLU A 537 22.96 13.61 24.75
C GLU A 537 23.51 14.90 25.35
N ASN A 538 22.79 15.47 26.31
CA ASN A 538 23.44 16.05 27.48
C ASN A 538 22.60 15.81 28.73
N LYS A 539 23.27 15.45 29.83
CA LYS A 539 22.68 15.19 31.14
C LYS A 539 22.61 16.48 31.93
N ASP A 540 21.60 16.61 32.78
CA ASP A 540 21.78 17.16 34.12
C ASP A 540 20.78 16.50 35.08
N ASP A 541 21.16 16.47 36.36
CA ASP A 541 20.55 15.71 37.45
C ASP A 541 20.02 16.69 38.50
N ASP A 542 18.76 16.58 38.94
CA ASP A 542 18.43 16.99 40.31
C ASP A 542 17.14 16.40 40.93
N SER A 543 17.35 15.96 42.18
CA SER A 543 16.48 15.68 43.35
C SER A 543 14.92 15.70 43.35
N LYS A 544 14.41 14.65 44.04
CA LYS A 544 13.07 14.46 44.70
C LYS A 544 12.92 15.32 45.99
N PRO A 545 11.76 15.43 46.74
CA PRO A 545 10.75 14.36 47.00
C PRO A 545 9.26 14.70 47.34
N GLN A 546 8.42 13.64 47.41
CA GLN A 546 7.18 13.46 48.25
C GLN A 546 5.94 14.36 47.98
N GLN A 547 4.68 14.00 48.33
CA GLN A 547 4.13 12.92 49.18
C GLN A 547 2.69 12.48 48.76
N ASP A 548 2.15 11.44 49.40
CA ASP A 548 0.88 10.73 49.12
C ASP A 548 -0.42 11.51 49.44
N GLU A 549 -1.55 11.10 48.82
CA GLU A 549 -2.79 10.77 49.56
C GLU A 549 -3.78 9.90 48.75
N GLN A 550 -4.47 8.97 49.42
CA GLN A 550 -5.48 8.06 48.85
C GLN A 550 -6.91 8.56 49.11
N GLN A 551 -7.81 8.44 48.12
CA GLN A 551 -9.23 8.21 48.38
C GLN A 551 -9.91 7.48 47.19
N SER A 552 -10.99 6.75 47.47
CA SER A 552 -11.54 5.72 46.56
C SER A 552 -13.07 5.72 46.51
N GLN A 553 -13.61 5.00 45.50
CA GLN A 553 -15.04 4.80 45.14
C GLN A 553 -15.63 5.83 44.14
N PRO A 554 -16.68 5.47 43.35
CA PRO A 554 -16.53 4.54 42.22
C PRO A 554 -17.33 4.97 40.96
N ASN A 555 -16.81 4.80 39.74
CA ASN A 555 -17.71 4.60 38.58
C ASN A 555 -17.07 4.06 37.29
N GLN A 556 -17.82 3.12 36.69
CA GLN A 556 -18.11 2.88 35.26
C GLN A 556 -17.00 2.93 34.19
N MET A 557 -16.98 1.85 33.40
CA MET A 557 -16.09 1.60 32.26
C MET A 557 -16.27 2.63 31.14
N ASN A 558 -15.16 2.98 30.50
CA ASN A 558 -15.12 3.39 29.10
C ASN A 558 -13.87 2.76 28.48
N GLU A 559 -14.01 1.61 27.81
CA GLU A 559 -12.88 0.83 27.29
C GLU A 559 -12.37 1.42 25.97
N GLN A 560 -11.32 2.23 26.05
CA GLN A 560 -10.40 2.40 24.91
C GLN A 560 -9.54 1.14 24.77
N PRO A 561 -9.17 0.72 23.55
CA PRO A 561 -8.23 -0.37 23.38
C PRO A 561 -6.89 0.01 24.03
N PRO A 562 -6.31 -0.86 24.89
CA PRO A 562 -5.08 -0.53 25.61
C PRO A 562 -3.92 -0.33 24.64
N SER A 563 -3.09 0.69 24.92
CA SER A 563 -1.85 0.92 24.18
C SER A 563 -0.91 -0.28 24.32
N ASP A 564 0.04 -0.45 23.41
CA ASP A 564 0.90 -1.63 23.43
C ASP A 564 1.81 -1.71 24.67
N GLU A 565 2.11 -0.57 25.30
CA GLU A 565 2.73 -0.53 26.64
C GLU A 565 1.81 -1.13 27.73
N GLN A 566 0.51 -0.83 27.70
CA GLN A 566 -0.46 -1.41 28.64
C GLN A 566 -0.69 -2.91 28.39
N LYS A 567 -0.68 -3.36 27.12
CA LYS A 567 -0.68 -4.79 26.80
C LYS A 567 0.58 -5.48 27.30
N GLN A 568 1.76 -4.89 27.09
CA GLN A 568 3.02 -5.43 27.61
C GLN A 568 3.04 -5.48 29.15
N GLN A 569 2.52 -4.46 29.84
CA GLN A 569 2.41 -4.47 31.31
C GLN A 569 1.41 -5.52 31.81
N ALA A 570 0.24 -5.66 31.17
CA ALA A 570 -0.72 -6.72 31.50
C ALA A 570 -0.13 -8.12 31.26
N GLN A 571 0.63 -8.31 30.18
CA GLN A 571 1.29 -9.57 29.85
C GLN A 571 2.47 -9.86 30.79
N GLN A 572 3.20 -8.83 31.26
CA GLN A 572 4.19 -8.96 32.34
C GLN A 572 3.54 -9.34 33.68
N GLN A 573 2.41 -8.73 34.05
CA GLN A 573 1.67 -9.07 35.27
C GLN A 573 1.09 -10.48 35.21
N ALA A 574 0.58 -10.91 34.05
CA ALA A 574 0.11 -12.28 33.84
C ALA A 574 1.26 -13.30 33.94
N MET A 575 2.43 -13.01 33.36
CA MET A 575 3.63 -13.85 33.51
C MET A 575 4.15 -13.86 34.96
N GLN A 576 4.09 -12.74 35.69
CA GLN A 576 4.44 -12.69 37.11
C GLN A 576 3.47 -13.50 37.98
N ALA A 577 2.17 -13.50 37.67
CA ALA A 577 1.17 -14.31 38.35
C ALA A 577 1.40 -15.82 38.12
N GLN A 578 1.79 -16.23 36.91
CA GLN A 578 2.18 -17.62 36.61
C GLN A 578 3.56 -18.01 37.18
N ALA A 579 4.45 -17.04 37.44
CA ALA A 579 5.74 -17.28 38.07
C ALA A 579 5.67 -17.49 39.60
N ALA A 580 4.49 -17.46 40.21
CA ALA A 580 4.33 -17.63 41.66
C ALA A 580 4.76 -19.02 42.18
N GLU A 581 4.67 -20.07 41.35
CA GLU A 581 4.94 -21.46 41.75
C GLU A 581 6.35 -21.99 41.39
N LEU A 582 7.15 -21.22 40.65
CA LEU A 582 8.50 -21.63 40.20
C LEU A 582 9.58 -21.39 41.26
N THR A 583 10.54 -22.30 41.34
CA THR A 583 11.69 -22.21 42.26
C THR A 583 12.66 -21.10 41.83
N ASN A 584 13.54 -20.66 42.74
CA ASN A 584 14.43 -19.52 42.49
C ASN A 584 15.40 -19.76 41.31
N GLU A 585 15.93 -20.98 41.14
CA GLU A 585 16.77 -21.30 39.97
C GLU A 585 16.00 -21.26 38.65
N GLU A 586 14.74 -21.66 38.64
CA GLU A 586 13.88 -21.62 37.45
C GLU A 586 13.53 -20.19 37.07
N LYS A 587 13.37 -19.30 38.06
CA LYS A 587 13.18 -17.85 37.84
C LYS A 587 14.41 -17.20 37.21
N GLU A 588 15.62 -17.50 37.68
CA GLU A 588 16.85 -16.98 37.06
C GLU A 588 17.03 -17.50 35.62
N LYS A 589 16.79 -18.80 35.39
CA LYS A 589 16.81 -19.39 34.03
C LYS A 589 15.76 -18.75 33.11
N ALA A 590 14.54 -18.52 33.60
CA ALA A 590 13.48 -17.85 32.83
C ALA A 590 13.80 -16.38 32.53
N GLN A 591 14.48 -15.67 33.44
CA GLN A 591 14.92 -14.29 33.21
C GLN A 591 16.09 -14.22 32.21
N GLN A 592 17.07 -15.11 32.29
CA GLN A 592 18.14 -15.22 31.30
C GLN A 592 17.57 -15.59 29.92
N LEU A 593 16.63 -16.53 29.86
CA LEU A 593 15.93 -16.90 28.63
C LEU A 593 15.18 -15.70 28.02
N ASN A 594 14.47 -14.90 28.82
CA ASN A 594 13.81 -13.68 28.35
C ASN A 594 14.80 -12.60 27.84
N GLN A 595 15.98 -12.46 28.46
CA GLN A 595 17.02 -11.56 27.96
C GLN A 595 17.68 -12.05 26.67
N LEU A 596 17.73 -13.37 26.45
CA LEU A 596 18.18 -13.97 25.19
C LEU A 596 17.13 -13.80 24.08
N LEU A 597 15.85 -14.06 24.39
CA LEU A 597 14.73 -13.89 23.44
C LEU A 597 14.64 -12.46 22.91
N ARG A 598 14.83 -11.44 23.77
CA ARG A 598 14.88 -10.02 23.37
C ARG A 598 16.06 -9.61 22.46
N LYS A 599 17.01 -10.51 22.21
CA LYS A 599 18.16 -10.29 21.33
C LYS A 599 18.10 -11.08 20.02
N VAL A 600 17.09 -11.94 19.86
CA VAL A 600 16.80 -12.58 18.59
C VAL A 600 15.95 -11.60 17.77
N PRO A 601 16.27 -11.31 16.51
CA PRO A 601 15.38 -10.51 15.66
C PRO A 601 14.01 -11.20 15.55
N ASP A 602 12.93 -10.42 15.57
CA ASP A 602 11.55 -10.92 15.51
C ASP A 602 11.21 -11.51 14.14
N ASP A 603 11.72 -12.70 13.85
CA ASP A 603 11.32 -13.54 12.71
C ASP A 603 9.95 -14.17 13.00
N PRO A 604 8.87 -13.79 12.27
CA PRO A 604 7.55 -14.35 12.49
C PRO A 604 7.53 -15.87 12.25
N ALA A 605 8.42 -16.42 11.42
CA ALA A 605 8.51 -17.86 11.16
C ALA A 605 8.83 -18.67 12.43
N ILE A 606 9.70 -18.15 13.31
CA ILE A 606 10.03 -18.82 14.59
C ILE A 606 8.82 -18.83 15.52
N LEU A 607 8.10 -17.70 15.63
CA LEU A 607 6.90 -17.60 16.46
C LEU A 607 5.79 -18.52 15.93
N LEU A 608 5.54 -18.51 14.61
CA LEU A 608 4.56 -19.37 13.95
C LEU A 608 4.91 -20.85 14.13
N ARG A 609 6.17 -21.25 13.93
CA ARG A 609 6.63 -22.63 14.18
C ARG A 609 6.35 -23.06 15.62
N ASN A 610 6.74 -22.24 16.59
CA ASN A 610 6.57 -22.57 18.01
C ASN A 610 5.08 -22.63 18.39
N LYS A 611 4.23 -21.73 17.85
CA LYS A 611 2.77 -21.76 17.99
C LYS A 611 2.18 -23.07 17.46
N MET A 612 2.53 -23.45 16.22
CA MET A 612 2.03 -24.67 15.59
C MET A 612 2.53 -25.94 16.30
N GLN A 613 3.78 -25.97 16.76
CA GLN A 613 4.30 -27.10 17.56
C GLN A 613 3.54 -27.25 18.89
N LEU A 614 3.24 -26.16 19.58
CA LEU A 614 2.42 -26.18 20.81
C LEU A 614 0.99 -26.68 20.52
N GLU A 615 0.39 -26.24 19.42
CA GLU A 615 -0.95 -26.66 19.00
C GLU A 615 -0.99 -28.13 18.58
N ALA A 616 0.03 -28.61 17.86
CA ALA A 616 0.23 -30.02 17.51
C ALA A 616 0.32 -30.89 18.77
N GLN A 617 1.13 -30.50 19.75
CA GLN A 617 1.24 -31.21 21.04
C GLN A 617 -0.10 -31.24 21.78
N LYS A 618 -0.81 -30.11 21.88
CA LYS A 618 -2.15 -30.05 22.50
C LYS A 618 -3.13 -31.00 21.81
N ARG A 619 -3.15 -31.05 20.48
CA ARG A 619 -3.97 -32.00 19.70
C ARG A 619 -3.56 -33.45 19.94
N GLN A 620 -2.27 -33.76 20.05
CA GLN A 620 -1.78 -35.10 20.38
C GLN A 620 -2.24 -35.55 21.78
N TYR A 621 -2.23 -34.67 22.79
CA TYR A 621 -2.76 -34.98 24.13
C TYR A 621 -4.30 -35.15 24.14
N GLN A 622 -5.02 -34.49 23.24
CA GLN A 622 -6.48 -34.59 23.12
C GLN A 622 -6.93 -35.81 22.28
N ARG A 623 -6.10 -36.30 21.35
CA ARG A 623 -6.33 -37.56 20.65
C ARG A 623 -6.24 -38.72 21.65
N ARG A 624 -7.37 -39.39 21.91
CA ARG A 624 -7.37 -40.69 22.60
C ARG A 624 -6.44 -41.65 21.85
N PRO A 625 -5.58 -42.42 22.52
CA PRO A 625 -4.62 -43.28 21.85
C PRO A 625 -5.32 -44.35 21.01
N THR A 626 -5.27 -44.20 19.69
CA THR A 626 -5.58 -45.26 18.73
C THR A 626 -4.48 -46.30 18.80
N GLY A 627 -4.85 -47.56 19.01
CA GLY A 627 -3.90 -48.63 19.27
C GLY A 627 -3.03 -48.96 18.05
N VAL A 628 -1.71 -48.87 18.23
CA VAL A 628 -0.64 -49.45 17.39
C VAL A 628 -0.91 -49.43 15.89
N GLU A 629 -0.66 -48.29 15.24
CA GLU A 629 -0.30 -48.30 13.83
C GLU A 629 1.05 -49.02 13.68
N LYS A 630 1.05 -50.12 12.92
CA LYS A 630 2.29 -50.76 12.47
C LYS A 630 2.79 -50.01 11.25
N SER A 631 3.94 -49.34 11.38
CA SER A 631 4.73 -48.93 10.23
C SER A 631 5.27 -50.17 9.50
N TRP A 632 5.07 -50.22 8.19
CA TRP A 632 5.83 -51.05 7.24
C TRP A 632 6.52 -50.13 6.24
#